data_AF-A0A8J7UF70-F1
#
_entry.id   AF-A0A8J7UF70-F1
#
_cell.length_a   1.000
_cell.length_b   1.000
_cell.length_c   1.000
_cell.angle_alpha   90.00
_cell.angle_beta   90.00
_cell.angle_gamma   90.00
#
_symmetry.space_group_name_H-M   'P 1'
#
loop_
_entity.id
_entity.type
_entity.pdbx_description
1 polymer ?
#
loop_
_entity_poly.entity_id
_entity_poly.type
_entity_poly.pdbx_seq_one_letter_code
_entity_poly.pdbx_strand_id
1 'polypeptide(L)'
;MPRSATSSSAGNAAVYASGAEFALPWMIDITFMRVQEFKKLFSKPELETLVHAHRRVQPDGPWFEKKRIIGRIEAYVEQEGPASFSTSMISSLLHKLRRLEDSEAVTLSVWARSYWYLREQQDMDVDAYTA
;
A
#
# COMPACT_ATOMS: atom_id res chain seq x y z
N MET A 1 44.98 -31.26 14.19
CA MET A 1 43.98 -30.23 14.55
C MET A 1 43.54 -29.48 13.29
N PRO A 2 42.24 -29.45 12.99
CA PRO A 2 41.64 -28.28 12.36
C PRO A 2 40.41 -27.80 13.16
N ARG A 3 40.30 -26.48 13.39
CA ARG A 3 39.13 -25.85 14.00
C ARG A 3 38.15 -25.47 12.89
N SER A 4 36.95 -26.06 12.93
CA SER A 4 35.78 -25.63 12.16
C SER A 4 35.33 -24.26 12.66
N ALA A 5 35.33 -23.26 11.79
CA ALA A 5 34.74 -21.96 12.06
C ALA A 5 33.42 -21.83 11.28
N THR A 6 32.33 -22.33 11.86
CA THR A 6 30.97 -21.91 11.49
C THR A 6 30.61 -20.71 12.36
N SER A 7 30.86 -19.50 11.84
CA SER A 7 30.53 -18.24 12.51
C SER A 7 29.22 -17.67 11.96
N SER A 8 28.14 -17.96 12.69
CA SER A 8 27.04 -17.07 13.05
C SER A 8 26.58 -16.01 12.01
N SER A 9 25.58 -16.38 11.20
CA SER A 9 24.74 -15.44 10.43
C SER A 9 23.47 -15.02 11.19
N ALA A 10 23.25 -15.50 12.42
CA ALA A 10 22.00 -15.32 13.16
C ALA A 10 21.96 -14.06 14.05
N GLY A 11 23.08 -13.38 14.25
CA GLY A 11 23.19 -12.27 15.21
C GLY A 11 22.56 -10.95 14.76
N ASN A 12 22.34 -10.73 13.46
CA ASN A 12 21.92 -9.42 12.96
C ASN A 12 20.40 -9.24 12.89
N ALA A 13 19.59 -10.30 12.89
CA ALA A 13 18.13 -10.19 12.80
C ALA A 13 17.46 -9.80 14.14
N ALA A 14 18.06 -10.18 15.27
CA ALA A 14 17.48 -9.94 16.60
C ALA A 14 17.61 -8.49 17.06
N VAL A 15 18.67 -7.78 16.64
CA VAL A 15 18.95 -6.41 17.09
C VAL A 15 17.98 -5.38 16.50
N TYR A 16 17.43 -5.63 15.30
CA TYR A 16 16.39 -4.76 14.72
C TYR A 16 14.99 -4.99 15.30
N ALA A 17 14.74 -6.16 15.89
CA ALA A 17 13.44 -6.48 16.48
C ALA A 17 13.20 -5.69 17.79
N SER A 18 14.20 -5.64 18.68
CA SER A 18 14.08 -5.05 20.03
C SER A 18 13.86 -3.54 20.10
N GLY A 19 14.04 -2.81 18.98
CA GLY A 19 13.73 -1.38 18.88
C GLY A 19 12.46 -1.08 18.07
N ALA A 20 12.07 -1.97 17.16
CA ALA A 20 10.90 -1.80 16.30
C ALA A 20 9.59 -1.99 17.09
N GLU A 21 9.57 -2.89 18.06
CA GLU A 21 8.43 -3.16 18.94
C GLU A 21 7.90 -1.95 19.71
N PHE A 22 8.72 -0.92 19.96
CA PHE A 22 8.31 0.32 20.62
C PHE A 22 7.85 1.41 19.63
N ALA A 23 8.35 1.40 18.40
CA ALA A 23 7.93 2.33 17.35
C ALA A 23 6.64 1.87 16.64
N LEU A 24 6.32 0.58 16.71
CA LEU A 24 5.17 -0.02 16.02
C LEU A 24 3.82 0.61 16.41
N PRO A 25 3.46 0.80 17.69
CA PRO A 25 2.18 1.43 18.04
C PRO A 25 2.04 2.84 17.46
N TRP A 26 3.08 3.66 17.61
CA TRP A 26 3.08 5.04 17.11
C TRP A 26 3.03 5.11 15.57
N MET A 27 3.73 4.22 14.89
CA MET A 27 3.68 4.12 13.43
C MET A 27 2.31 3.65 12.93
N ILE A 28 1.65 2.74 13.66
CA ILE A 28 0.28 2.31 13.38
C ILE A 28 -0.68 3.50 13.56
N ASP A 29 -0.55 4.27 14.63
CA ASP A 29 -1.38 5.45 14.89
C ASP A 29 -1.24 6.50 13.78
N ILE A 30 -0.01 6.83 13.39
CA ILE A 30 0.23 7.77 12.27
C ILE A 30 -0.34 7.22 10.98
N THR A 31 -0.12 5.93 10.68
CA THR A 31 -0.64 5.30 9.47
C THR A 31 -2.17 5.38 9.44
N PHE A 32 -2.83 5.09 10.56
CA PHE A 32 -4.29 5.18 10.67
C PHE A 32 -4.77 6.63 10.49
N MET A 33 -4.12 7.60 11.14
CA MET A 33 -4.44 9.02 10.96
C MET A 33 -4.30 9.45 9.49
N ARG A 34 -3.21 9.06 8.82
CA ARG A 34 -2.99 9.36 7.40
C ARG A 34 -4.03 8.70 6.50
N VAL A 35 -4.44 7.46 6.79
CA VAL A 35 -5.54 6.80 6.07
C VAL A 35 -6.84 7.59 6.21
N GLN A 36 -7.16 8.11 7.40
CA GLN A 36 -8.34 8.97 7.59
C GLN A 36 -8.24 10.28 6.81
N GLU A 37 -7.05 10.86 6.67
CA GLU A 37 -6.82 12.02 5.80
C GLU A 37 -7.02 11.66 4.32
N PHE A 38 -6.52 10.50 3.88
CA PHE A 38 -6.73 10.03 2.51
C PHE A 38 -8.21 9.79 2.20
N LYS A 39 -8.98 9.22 3.12
CA LYS A 39 -10.44 9.06 2.97
C LYS A 39 -11.19 10.38 2.79
N LYS A 40 -10.66 11.49 3.32
CA LYS A 40 -11.20 12.84 3.09
C LYS A 40 -10.71 13.48 1.79
N LEU A 41 -9.52 13.12 1.33
CA LEU A 41 -8.89 13.67 0.14
C LEU A 41 -9.39 13.03 -1.16
N PHE A 42 -9.59 11.71 -1.14
CA PHE A 42 -10.07 10.92 -2.26
C PHE A 42 -11.57 10.68 -2.15
N SER A 43 -12.24 10.68 -3.30
CA SER A 43 -13.63 10.25 -3.38
C SER A 43 -13.73 8.73 -3.29
N LYS A 44 -14.89 8.22 -2.88
CA LYS A 44 -15.16 6.78 -2.79
C LYS A 44 -14.76 5.98 -4.06
N PRO A 45 -15.15 6.38 -5.29
CA PRO A 45 -14.77 5.62 -6.49
C PRO A 45 -13.26 5.70 -6.80
N GLU A 46 -12.58 6.78 -6.38
CA GLU A 46 -11.12 6.89 -6.47
C GLU A 46 -10.43 5.88 -5.51
N LEU A 47 -10.95 5.72 -4.29
CA LEU A 47 -10.47 4.76 -3.30
C LEU A 47 -10.72 3.30 -3.74
N GLU A 48 -11.88 3.00 -4.30
CA GLU A 48 -12.17 1.67 -4.86
C GLU A 48 -11.22 1.33 -6.01
N THR A 49 -11.01 2.28 -6.93
CA THR A 49 -10.05 2.11 -8.03
C THR A 49 -8.65 1.81 -7.50
N LEU A 50 -8.21 2.53 -6.46
CA LEU A 50 -6.93 2.30 -5.79
C LEU A 50 -6.84 0.89 -5.20
N VAL A 51 -7.88 0.44 -4.49
CA VAL A 51 -7.94 -0.89 -3.88
C VAL A 51 -7.89 -1.97 -4.97
N HIS A 52 -8.68 -1.85 -6.03
CA HIS A 52 -8.72 -2.82 -7.11
C HIS A 52 -7.41 -2.90 -7.90
N ALA A 53 -6.75 -1.77 -8.16
CA ALA A 53 -5.44 -1.73 -8.80
C ALA A 53 -4.34 -2.48 -8.00
N HIS A 54 -4.53 -2.69 -6.69
CA HIS A 54 -3.57 -3.37 -5.82
C HIS A 54 -3.86 -4.87 -5.57
N ARG A 55 -4.84 -5.47 -6.27
CA ARG A 55 -5.27 -6.88 -6.04
C ARG A 55 -4.21 -7.94 -6.35
N ARG A 56 -3.43 -7.80 -7.43
CA ARG A 56 -2.73 -8.93 -8.09
C ARG A 56 -1.20 -8.90 -8.02
N VAL A 57 -0.59 -8.15 -7.10
CA VAL A 57 0.86 -7.95 -7.15
C VAL A 57 1.61 -8.84 -6.15
N GLN A 58 2.33 -9.83 -6.68
CA GLN A 58 3.36 -10.57 -5.91
C GLN A 58 4.49 -9.63 -5.49
N PRO A 59 5.03 -9.79 -4.29
CA PRO A 59 6.10 -8.96 -3.79
C PRO A 59 7.48 -9.24 -4.45
N ASP A 60 7.69 -8.97 -5.76
CA ASP A 60 9.02 -8.73 -6.40
C ASP A 60 9.47 -7.26 -6.69
N GLY A 61 10.51 -6.75 -5.97
CA GLY A 61 11.21 -5.46 -6.18
C GLY A 61 10.81 -4.24 -5.29
N PRO A 62 11.66 -3.19 -5.15
CA PRO A 62 11.41 -2.05 -4.25
C PRO A 62 10.05 -1.37 -4.51
N TRP A 63 9.12 -1.60 -3.56
CA TRP A 63 7.66 -1.53 -3.68
C TRP A 63 7.04 -0.14 -3.71
N PHE A 64 7.85 0.87 -3.43
CA PHE A 64 7.41 2.02 -2.64
C PHE A 64 7.53 3.35 -3.37
N GLU A 65 7.98 3.33 -4.62
CA GLU A 65 8.07 4.55 -5.42
C GLU A 65 6.68 4.98 -5.90
N LYS A 66 6.30 6.22 -5.59
CA LYS A 66 5.06 6.87 -6.05
C LYS A 66 4.81 6.69 -7.55
N LYS A 67 5.86 6.75 -8.37
CA LYS A 67 5.78 6.53 -9.83
C LYS A 67 5.23 5.14 -10.19
N ARG A 68 5.61 4.10 -9.45
CA ARG A 68 5.10 2.74 -9.67
C ARG A 68 3.65 2.59 -9.24
N ILE A 69 3.24 3.25 -8.16
CA ILE A 69 1.83 3.29 -7.73
C ILE A 69 0.96 3.93 -8.81
N ILE A 70 1.41 5.05 -9.36
CA ILE A 70 0.73 5.74 -10.48
C ILE A 70 0.64 4.82 -11.70
N GLY A 71 1.75 4.22 -12.12
CA GLY A 71 1.76 3.32 -13.29
C GLY A 71 0.87 2.09 -13.12
N ARG A 72 0.68 1.58 -11.90
CA ARG A 72 -0.26 0.47 -11.63
C ARG A 72 -1.70 0.86 -11.87
N ILE A 73 -2.08 2.07 -11.46
CA ILE A 73 -3.44 2.58 -11.64
C ILE A 73 -3.70 2.83 -13.12
N GLU A 74 -2.73 3.43 -13.83
CA GLU A 74 -2.82 3.62 -15.28
C GLU A 74 -2.99 2.28 -16.01
N ALA A 75 -2.20 1.26 -15.65
CA ALA A 75 -2.32 -0.08 -16.22
C ALA A 75 -3.66 -0.78 -15.88
N TYR A 76 -4.18 -0.60 -14.66
CA TYR A 76 -5.48 -1.15 -14.27
C TYR A 76 -6.63 -0.49 -15.06
N VAL A 77 -6.58 0.83 -15.22
CA VAL A 77 -7.56 1.58 -16.01
C VAL A 77 -7.52 1.17 -17.48
N GLU A 78 -6.32 0.96 -18.03
CA GLU A 78 -6.14 0.46 -19.40
C GLU A 78 -6.71 -0.95 -19.57
N GLN A 79 -6.53 -1.82 -18.57
CA GLN A 79 -7.02 -3.21 -18.61
C GLN A 79 -8.56 -3.31 -18.55
N GLU A 80 -9.21 -2.56 -17.66
CA GLU A 80 -10.67 -2.57 -17.50
C GLU A 80 -11.39 -1.74 -18.60
N GLY A 81 -10.65 -0.92 -19.33
CA GLY A 81 -11.12 -0.13 -20.46
C GLY A 81 -11.78 1.21 -20.09
N PRO A 82 -11.87 2.14 -21.06
CA PRO A 82 -12.33 3.51 -20.83
C PRO A 82 -13.83 3.64 -20.54
N ALA A 83 -14.63 2.60 -20.78
CA ALA A 83 -16.05 2.59 -20.45
C ALA A 83 -16.30 2.42 -18.93
N SER A 84 -15.34 1.82 -18.23
CA SER A 84 -15.44 1.50 -16.80
C SER A 84 -15.10 2.69 -15.90
N PHE A 85 -14.44 3.72 -16.43
CA PHE A 85 -13.97 4.87 -15.67
C PHE A 85 -14.26 6.20 -16.34
N SER A 86 -14.66 7.18 -15.53
CA SER A 86 -14.75 8.57 -16.00
C SER A 86 -13.36 9.18 -16.14
N THR A 87 -13.04 9.75 -17.31
CA THR A 87 -11.75 10.41 -17.58
C THR A 87 -11.42 11.52 -16.57
N SER A 88 -12.43 12.26 -16.10
CA SER A 88 -12.24 13.32 -15.11
C SER A 88 -11.87 12.76 -13.73
N MET A 89 -12.47 11.64 -13.34
CA MET A 89 -12.16 10.95 -12.08
C MET A 89 -10.72 10.43 -12.09
N ILE A 90 -10.30 9.76 -13.16
CA ILE A 90 -8.93 9.24 -13.27
C ILE A 90 -7.90 10.38 -13.30
N SER A 91 -8.20 11.47 -14.02
CA SER A 91 -7.32 12.64 -14.04
C SER A 91 -7.16 13.28 -12.66
N SER A 92 -8.25 13.38 -11.89
CA SER A 92 -8.25 13.85 -10.50
C SER A 92 -7.43 12.92 -9.60
N LEU A 93 -7.66 11.61 -9.68
CA LEU A 93 -6.94 10.60 -8.94
C LEU A 93 -5.42 10.71 -9.17
N LEU A 94 -4.99 10.72 -10.44
CA LEU A 94 -3.57 10.82 -10.79
C LEU A 94 -2.96 12.15 -10.35
N HIS A 95 -3.70 13.25 -10.44
CA HIS A 95 -3.24 14.55 -9.95
C HIS A 95 -3.03 14.55 -8.43
N LYS A 96 -3.99 14.02 -7.66
CA LYS A 96 -3.88 13.87 -6.20
C LYS A 96 -2.70 13.00 -5.81
N LEU A 97 -2.53 11.85 -6.47
CA LEU A 97 -1.41 10.93 -6.20
C LEU A 97 -0.05 11.56 -6.47
N ARG A 98 0.10 12.38 -7.52
CA ARG A 98 1.37 13.06 -7.82
C ARG A 98 1.78 14.04 -6.71
N ARG A 99 0.79 14.62 -6.01
CA ARG A 99 1.01 15.58 -4.91
C ARG A 99 1.37 14.93 -3.58
N LEU A 100 1.12 13.63 -3.42
CA LEU A 100 1.53 12.91 -2.22
C LEU A 100 3.05 12.84 -2.11
N GLU A 101 3.55 12.84 -0.88
CA GLU A 101 4.92 12.46 -0.59
C GLU A 101 5.12 10.95 -0.83
N ASP A 102 6.37 10.51 -1.02
CA ASP A 102 6.63 9.08 -1.23
C ASP A 102 6.20 8.26 0.00
N SER A 103 6.39 8.77 1.22
CA SER A 103 5.91 8.17 2.47
C SER A 103 4.40 8.00 2.52
N GLU A 104 3.65 9.00 2.06
CA GLU A 104 2.19 8.98 1.98
C GLU A 104 1.70 8.01 0.92
N ALA A 105 2.35 7.99 -0.24
CA ALA A 105 2.05 7.05 -1.32
C ALA A 105 2.30 5.59 -0.86
N VAL A 106 3.37 5.33 -0.13
CA VAL A 106 3.64 4.03 0.50
C VAL A 106 2.52 3.64 1.45
N THR A 107 2.16 4.54 2.37
CA THR A 107 1.10 4.32 3.36
C THR A 107 -0.21 3.97 2.66
N LEU A 108 -0.58 4.72 1.62
CA LEU A 108 -1.77 4.49 0.81
C LEU A 108 -1.72 3.13 0.09
N SER A 109 -0.56 2.73 -0.45
CA SER A 109 -0.41 1.45 -1.13
C SER A 109 -0.54 0.25 -0.19
N VAL A 110 -0.02 0.37 1.04
CA VAL A 110 -0.14 -0.66 2.09
C VAL A 110 -1.59 -0.79 2.52
N TRP A 111 -2.28 0.34 2.73
CA TRP A 111 -3.71 0.36 3.05
C TRP A 111 -4.57 -0.23 1.91
N ALA A 112 -4.29 0.10 0.65
CA ALA A 112 -5.05 -0.46 -0.48
C ALA A 112 -4.86 -1.98 -0.60
N ARG A 113 -3.65 -2.47 -0.29
CA ARG A 113 -3.32 -3.90 -0.31
C ARG A 113 -3.91 -4.65 0.88
N SER A 114 -3.96 -4.05 2.07
CA SER A 114 -4.50 -4.71 3.27
C SER A 114 -5.96 -5.11 3.12
N TYR A 115 -6.73 -4.41 2.28
CA TYR A 115 -8.09 -4.83 1.92
C TYR A 115 -8.14 -6.28 1.42
N TRP A 116 -7.25 -6.67 0.51
CA TRP A 116 -7.30 -8.00 -0.09
C TRP A 116 -6.98 -9.10 0.91
N TYR A 117 -6.06 -8.83 1.82
CA TYR A 117 -5.78 -9.74 2.93
C TYR A 117 -7.00 -9.86 3.88
N LEU A 118 -7.62 -8.73 4.23
CA LEU A 118 -8.78 -8.74 5.11
C LEU A 118 -10.02 -9.35 4.45
N ARG A 119 -10.21 -9.17 3.14
CA ARG A 119 -11.26 -9.81 2.36
C ARG A 119 -11.12 -11.33 2.39
N GLU A 120 -9.91 -11.85 2.24
CA GLU A 120 -9.65 -13.29 2.33
C GLU A 120 -9.94 -13.88 3.72
N GLN A 121 -9.74 -13.09 4.80
CA GLN A 121 -9.94 -13.57 6.17
C GLN A 121 -11.32 -13.31 6.75
N GLN A 122 -11.98 -12.23 6.35
CA GLN A 122 -13.18 -11.70 7.00
C GLN A 122 -14.35 -11.45 6.04
N ASP A 123 -14.22 -11.81 4.75
CA ASP A 123 -15.22 -11.58 3.69
C ASP A 123 -15.74 -10.13 3.65
N MET A 124 -14.83 -9.18 3.90
CA MET A 124 -15.17 -7.76 3.94
C MET A 124 -15.45 -7.21 2.54
N ASP A 125 -16.52 -6.43 2.45
CA ASP A 125 -16.93 -5.73 1.23
C ASP A 125 -16.12 -4.45 0.98
N VAL A 126 -15.91 -4.11 -0.30
CA VAL A 126 -15.09 -2.96 -0.70
C VAL A 126 -15.76 -1.64 -0.32
N ASP A 127 -17.08 -1.53 -0.47
CA ASP A 127 -17.81 -0.31 -0.13
C ASP A 127 -17.74 -0.03 1.36
N ALA A 128 -17.79 -1.08 2.19
CA ALA A 128 -17.62 -0.96 3.64
C ALA A 128 -16.19 -0.55 4.02
N TYR A 129 -15.19 -0.99 3.25
CA TYR A 129 -13.79 -0.64 3.48
C TYR A 129 -13.45 0.81 3.09
N THR A 130 -14.06 1.31 2.01
CA THR A 130 -13.83 2.65 1.44
C THR A 130 -14.75 3.73 1.99
N ALA A 131 -15.78 3.36 2.78
CA ALA A 131 -16.61 4.28 3.57
C ALA A 131 -15.77 5.09 4.58
#